data_AF-A0A3M1EAI4-F1
#
_entry.id   AF-A0A3M1EAI4-F1
#
_cell.length_a   1.000
_cell.length_b   1.000
_cell.length_c   1.000
_cell.angle_alpha   90.00
_cell.angle_beta   90.00
_cell.angle_gamma   90.00
#
_symmetry.space_group_name_H-M   'P 1'
#
loop_
_entity.id
_entity.type
_entity.pdbx_description
1 polymer ?
#
loop_
_entity_poly.entity_id
_entity_poly.type
_entity_poly.pdbx_seq_one_letter_code
_entity_poly.pdbx_strand_id
1 'polypeptide(L)'
;MRQSTRLLVNSAVNVFARLVTVVSRLILVPFAVGVLGRSAYGTWVVVGQIFAYTRVFEIGLRAAVTRQVALRIERDEHELLHRHVNTAAAYYSLVGVLIAGVTVALCAVYNDWFEVPPAWHGATRGMVLVSGLTLALTIPTYAYGAVLAGLQRFDLLSGTQIGADVLRLALVLALLPMFD
;
A
#
# COMPACT_ATOMS: atom_id res chain seq x y z
N MET A 1 2.33 -1.53 36.94
CA MET A 1 3.20 -0.61 36.16
C MET A 1 2.33 0.33 35.36
N ARG A 2 2.57 1.64 35.48
CA ARG A 2 1.62 2.73 35.17
C ARG A 2 1.39 2.88 33.65
N GLN A 3 0.14 3.07 33.24
CA GLN A 3 -0.28 3.31 31.83
C GLN A 3 0.59 4.36 31.11
N SER A 4 1.11 5.35 31.84
CA SER A 4 1.99 6.41 31.32
C SER A 4 3.31 5.89 30.73
N THR A 5 3.95 4.90 31.34
CA THR A 5 5.22 4.33 30.82
C THR A 5 4.98 3.53 29.53
N ARG A 6 3.85 2.83 29.43
CA ARG A 6 3.44 2.09 28.22
C ARG A 6 3.17 3.03 27.04
N LEU A 7 2.55 4.18 27.29
CA LEU A 7 2.29 5.20 26.27
C LEU A 7 3.57 5.86 25.75
N LEU A 8 4.53 6.14 26.65
CA LEU A 8 5.83 6.70 26.28
C LEU A 8 6.66 5.71 25.45
N VAL A 9 6.72 4.45 25.86
CA VAL A 9 7.43 3.40 25.12
C VAL A 9 6.79 3.17 23.74
N ASN A 10 5.46 3.06 23.64
CA ASN A 10 4.78 2.92 22.34
C ASN A 10 5.01 4.12 21.43
N SER A 11 5.02 5.34 21.98
CA SER A 11 5.29 6.55 21.19
C SER A 11 6.73 6.57 20.69
N ALA A 12 7.70 6.24 21.56
CA ALA A 12 9.12 6.18 21.20
C ALA A 12 9.39 5.12 20.12
N VAL A 13 8.78 3.93 20.24
CA VAL A 13 8.89 2.85 19.24
C VAL A 13 8.32 3.30 17.89
N ASN A 14 7.17 3.96 17.86
CA ASN A 14 6.57 4.47 16.63
C ASN A 14 7.42 5.57 15.95
N VAL A 15 7.98 6.49 16.75
CA VAL A 15 8.89 7.53 16.25
C VAL A 15 10.15 6.90 15.68
N PHE A 16 10.75 5.95 16.41
CA PHE A 16 11.93 5.22 15.95
C PHE A 16 11.67 4.47 14.64
N ALA A 17 10.55 3.75 14.53
CA ALA A 17 10.17 3.04 13.30
C ALA A 17 10.00 4.00 12.09
N ARG A 18 9.44 5.19 12.31
CA ARG A 18 9.38 6.24 11.27
C ARG A 18 10.76 6.75 10.88
N LEU A 19 11.64 6.94 11.86
CA LEU A 19 12.99 7.44 11.65
C LEU A 19 13.80 6.43 10.82
N VAL A 20 13.72 5.14 11.16
CA VAL A 20 14.31 4.05 10.36
C VAL A 20 13.78 4.09 8.92
N THR A 21 12.45 4.21 8.74
CA THR A 21 11.84 4.30 7.40
C THR A 21 12.40 5.48 6.59
N VAL A 22 12.56 6.65 7.21
CA VAL A 22 13.10 7.85 6.55
C VAL A 22 14.57 7.65 6.17
N VAL A 23 15.38 7.13 7.08
CA VAL A 23 16.81 6.87 6.83
C VAL A 23 16.99 5.83 5.72
N SER A 24 16.22 4.74 5.74
CA SER A 24 16.25 3.74 4.66
C SER A 24 15.93 4.37 3.30
N ARG A 25 14.93 5.26 3.22
CA ARG A 25 14.61 5.99 1.98
C ARG A 25 15.74 6.90 1.54
N LEU A 26 16.36 7.64 2.46
CA LEU A 26 17.50 8.51 2.17
C LEU A 26 18.70 7.76 1.58
N ILE A 27 18.89 6.49 1.95
CA ILE A 27 19.96 5.63 1.40
C ILE A 27 19.53 4.99 0.07
N LEU A 28 18.27 4.57 -0.04
CA LEU A 28 17.73 3.93 -1.25
C LEU A 28 17.68 4.87 -2.46
N VAL A 29 17.38 6.15 -2.26
CA VAL A 29 17.31 7.14 -3.36
C VAL A 29 18.64 7.29 -4.11
N PRO A 30 19.78 7.61 -3.47
CA PRO A 30 21.06 7.75 -4.18
C PRO A 30 21.53 6.42 -4.79
N PHE A 31 21.26 5.29 -4.14
CA PHE A 31 21.53 3.97 -4.71
C PHE A 31 20.73 3.72 -5.99
N ALA A 32 19.41 3.97 -5.95
CA ALA A 32 18.53 3.80 -7.11
C ALA A 32 18.91 4.74 -8.27
N VAL A 33 19.27 6.00 -7.97
CA VAL A 33 19.77 6.94 -8.98
C VAL A 33 21.11 6.47 -9.57
N GLY A 34 21.99 5.89 -8.75
CA GLY A 34 23.28 5.37 -9.20
C GLY A 34 23.16 4.16 -10.14
N VAL A 35 22.21 3.27 -9.88
CA VAL A 35 22.01 2.04 -10.69
C VAL A 35 21.14 2.30 -11.93
N LEU A 36 20.04 3.06 -11.79
CA LEU A 36 19.07 3.28 -12.86
C LEU A 36 19.42 4.50 -13.74
N GLY A 37 20.27 5.41 -13.26
CA GLY A 37 20.46 6.72 -13.86
C GLY A 37 19.31 7.68 -13.55
N ARG A 38 19.55 8.98 -13.78
CA ARG A 38 18.58 10.05 -13.44
C ARG A 38 17.25 9.92 -14.18
N SER A 39 17.26 9.56 -15.46
CA SER A 39 16.05 9.51 -16.28
C SER A 39 15.11 8.38 -15.85
N ALA A 40 15.60 7.15 -15.70
CA ALA A 40 14.77 6.02 -15.28
C ALA A 40 14.30 6.15 -13.81
N TYR A 41 15.12 6.71 -12.91
CA TYR A 41 14.66 7.03 -11.56
C TYR A 41 13.56 8.09 -11.56
N GLY A 42 13.66 9.13 -12.41
CA GLY A 42 12.62 10.13 -12.59
C GLY A 42 11.29 9.50 -13.00
N THR A 43 11.31 8.62 -14.00
CA THR A 43 10.14 7.85 -14.44
C THR A 43 9.54 7.03 -13.31
N TRP A 44 10.37 6.28 -12.57
CA TRP A 44 9.92 5.48 -11.42
C TRP A 44 9.22 6.34 -10.35
N VAL A 45 9.78 7.50 -10.01
CA VAL A 45 9.19 8.42 -9.04
C VAL A 45 7.83 8.91 -9.53
N VAL A 46 7.70 9.31 -10.80
CA VAL A 46 6.44 9.78 -11.38
C VAL A 46 5.37 8.70 -11.33
N VAL A 47 5.69 7.45 -11.72
CA VAL A 47 4.78 6.31 -11.57
C VAL A 47 4.31 6.19 -10.11
N GLY A 48 5.25 6.25 -9.17
CA GLY A 48 4.94 6.21 -7.74
C GLY A 48 4.03 7.35 -7.27
N GLN A 49 4.18 8.56 -7.80
CA GLN A 49 3.33 9.71 -7.43
C GLN A 49 1.90 9.57 -7.94
N ILE A 50 1.69 9.10 -9.17
CA ILE A 50 0.34 8.85 -9.72
C ILE A 50 -0.45 7.94 -8.78
N PHE A 51 0.21 6.89 -8.31
CA PHE A 51 -0.35 5.90 -7.41
C PHE A 51 -0.34 6.32 -5.92
N ALA A 52 0.36 7.40 -5.55
CA ALA A 52 0.35 7.90 -4.18
C ALA A 52 -0.99 8.58 -3.82
N TYR A 53 -1.64 9.23 -4.81
CA TYR A 53 -2.93 9.91 -4.62
C TYR A 53 -4.07 8.96 -4.27
N THR A 54 -3.92 7.67 -4.58
CA THR A 54 -4.89 6.64 -4.24
C THR A 54 -5.23 6.58 -2.75
N ARG A 55 -4.27 6.95 -1.89
CA ARG A 55 -4.47 7.02 -0.44
C ARG A 55 -5.53 8.03 -0.02
N VAL A 56 -5.79 9.06 -0.82
CA VAL A 56 -6.84 10.06 -0.55
C VAL A 56 -8.22 9.40 -0.51
N PHE A 57 -8.46 8.40 -1.35
CA PHE A 57 -9.73 7.66 -1.38
C PHE A 57 -9.98 6.80 -0.14
N GLU A 58 -8.95 6.54 0.67
CA GLU A 58 -9.05 5.80 1.93
C GLU A 58 -9.29 6.71 3.14
N ILE A 59 -9.02 8.02 3.00
CA ILE A 59 -9.08 8.98 4.11
C ILE A 59 -10.52 9.04 4.63
N GLY A 60 -10.68 8.96 5.95
CA GLY A 60 -11.98 9.01 6.62
C GLY A 60 -12.70 7.65 6.66
N LEU A 61 -12.76 6.90 5.55
CA LEU A 61 -13.49 5.63 5.52
C LEU A 61 -12.86 4.59 6.44
N ARG A 62 -11.53 4.45 6.41
CA ARG A 62 -10.83 3.50 7.28
C ARG A 62 -11.09 3.79 8.76
N ALA A 63 -10.99 5.06 9.15
CA ALA A 63 -11.23 5.50 10.53
C ALA A 63 -12.70 5.30 10.94
N ALA A 64 -13.65 5.55 10.04
CA ALA A 64 -15.07 5.32 10.28
C ALA A 64 -15.37 3.84 10.51
N VAL A 65 -14.85 2.94 9.66
CA VAL A 65 -15.03 1.48 9.80
C VAL A 65 -14.42 0.98 11.12
N THR A 66 -13.17 1.34 11.41
CA THR A 66 -12.50 0.96 12.66
C THR A 66 -13.29 1.42 13.89
N ARG A 67 -13.80 2.66 13.88
CA ARG A 67 -14.61 3.20 14.98
C ARG A 67 -15.95 2.47 15.12
N GLN A 68 -16.66 2.21 14.03
CA GLN A 68 -17.95 1.50 14.07
C GLN A 68 -17.79 0.07 14.57
N VAL A 69 -16.72 -0.62 14.16
CA VAL A 69 -16.39 -1.97 14.64
C VAL A 69 -16.14 -1.96 16.15
N ALA A 70 -15.32 -1.03 16.63
CA ALA A 70 -15.01 -0.92 18.07
C ALA A 70 -16.26 -0.60 18.92
N LEU A 71 -17.18 0.24 18.42
CA LEU A 71 -18.39 0.63 19.17
C LEU A 71 -19.47 -0.44 19.21
N ARG A 72 -19.60 -1.25 18.15
CA ARG A 72 -20.74 -2.16 17.99
C ARG A 72 -20.44 -3.59 18.40
N ILE A 73 -19.17 -3.98 18.51
CA ILE A 73 -18.84 -5.34 18.93
C ILE A 73 -19.22 -5.61 20.39
N GLU A 74 -19.15 -4.60 21.26
CA GLU A 74 -19.58 -4.70 22.65
C GLU A 74 -21.11 -4.71 22.82
N ARG A 75 -21.86 -4.40 21.75
CA ARG A 75 -23.33 -4.27 21.75
C ARG A 75 -24.05 -5.47 21.13
N ASP A 76 -23.32 -6.51 20.72
CA ASP A 76 -23.86 -7.72 20.07
C ASP A 76 -24.64 -7.45 18.75
N GLU A 77 -24.47 -6.27 18.15
CA GLU A 77 -25.15 -5.85 16.92
C GLU A 77 -24.46 -6.42 15.65
N HIS A 78 -24.26 -7.73 15.60
CA HIS A 78 -23.48 -8.39 14.54
C HIS A 78 -24.03 -8.15 13.12
N GLU A 79 -25.34 -8.10 12.95
CA GLU A 79 -25.96 -7.90 11.63
C GLU A 79 -25.66 -6.52 11.06
N LEU A 80 -25.77 -5.48 11.89
CA LEU A 80 -25.43 -4.10 11.49
C LEU A 80 -23.93 -3.97 11.22
N LEU A 81 -23.09 -4.62 12.02
CA LEU A 81 -21.65 -4.68 11.81
C LEU A 81 -21.31 -5.31 10.45
N HIS A 82 -21.89 -6.47 10.13
CA HIS A 82 -21.67 -7.17 8.87
C HIS A 82 -22.09 -6.31 7.68
N ARG A 83 -23.23 -5.62 7.77
CA ARG A 83 -23.69 -4.71 6.72
C ARG A 83 -22.73 -3.54 6.49
N HIS A 84 -22.18 -2.94 7.55
CA HIS A 84 -21.20 -1.86 7.44
C HIS A 84 -19.89 -2.34 6.80
N VAL A 85 -19.39 -3.50 7.22
CA VAL A 85 -18.17 -4.10 6.68
C VAL A 85 -18.35 -4.46 5.21
N ASN A 86 -19.46 -5.09 4.83
CA ASN A 86 -19.76 -5.41 3.43
C ASN A 86 -19.86 -4.16 2.56
N THR A 87 -20.46 -3.09 3.07
CA THR A 87 -20.55 -1.80 2.34
C THR A 87 -19.15 -1.20 2.12
N ALA A 88 -18.29 -1.22 3.15
CA ALA A 88 -16.92 -0.76 3.03
C ALA A 88 -16.10 -1.64 2.07
N ALA A 89 -16.24 -2.96 2.14
CA ALA A 89 -15.59 -3.90 1.23
C ALA A 89 -16.04 -3.72 -0.22
N ALA A 90 -17.33 -3.47 -0.46
CA ALA A 90 -17.86 -3.16 -1.78
C ALA A 90 -17.30 -1.84 -2.32
N TYR A 91 -17.24 -0.79 -1.50
CA TYR A 91 -16.63 0.48 -1.87
C TYR A 91 -15.15 0.31 -2.25
N TYR A 92 -14.36 -0.34 -1.39
CA TYR A 92 -12.94 -0.55 -1.67
C TYR A 92 -12.73 -1.46 -2.90
N SER A 93 -13.57 -2.46 -3.10
CA SER A 93 -13.56 -3.28 -4.33
C SER A 93 -13.82 -2.46 -5.58
N LEU A 94 -14.82 -1.57 -5.55
CA LEU A 94 -15.12 -0.67 -6.67
C LEU A 94 -13.94 0.26 -6.97
N VAL A 95 -13.34 0.85 -5.93
CA VAL A 95 -12.14 1.69 -6.07
C VAL A 95 -10.98 0.88 -6.66
N GLY A 96 -10.76 -0.36 -6.20
CA GLY A 96 -9.74 -1.26 -6.75
C GLY A 96 -9.94 -1.56 -8.24
N VAL A 97 -11.18 -1.82 -8.66
CA VAL A 97 -11.52 -2.02 -10.08
C VAL A 97 -11.26 -0.75 -10.90
N LEU A 98 -11.64 0.42 -10.40
CA LEU A 98 -11.36 1.70 -11.05
C LEU A 98 -9.86 1.92 -11.24
N ILE A 99 -9.05 1.60 -10.23
CA ILE A 99 -7.59 1.72 -10.29
C ILE A 99 -6.98 0.72 -11.25
N ALA A 100 -7.49 -0.52 -11.31
CA ALA A 100 -7.05 -1.48 -12.32
C ALA A 100 -7.33 -0.94 -13.73
N GLY A 101 -8.52 -0.39 -13.96
CA GLY A 101 -8.87 0.25 -15.23
C GLY A 101 -7.96 1.44 -15.58
N VAL A 102 -7.74 2.35 -14.63
CA VAL A 102 -6.81 3.48 -14.79
C VAL A 102 -5.38 3.01 -15.05
N THR A 103 -4.94 1.94 -14.40
CA THR A 103 -3.61 1.34 -14.59
C THR A 103 -3.42 0.81 -16.00
N VAL A 104 -4.42 0.08 -16.52
CA VAL A 104 -4.39 -0.45 -17.90
C VAL A 104 -4.42 0.69 -18.92
N ALA A 105 -5.28 1.69 -18.72
CA ALA A 105 -5.34 2.87 -19.58
C ALA A 105 -4.01 3.64 -19.58
N LEU A 106 -3.46 3.92 -18.39
CA LEU A 106 -2.16 4.57 -18.25
C LEU A 106 -1.05 3.77 -18.92
N CYS A 107 -1.00 2.44 -18.77
CA CYS A 107 0.01 1.61 -19.41
C CYS A 107 0.04 1.79 -20.95
N ALA A 108 -1.10 2.05 -21.58
CA ALA A 108 -1.17 2.29 -23.02
C ALA A 108 -0.60 3.66 -23.42
N VAL A 109 -0.92 4.72 -22.66
CA VAL A 109 -0.58 6.12 -23.01
C VAL A 109 0.67 6.67 -22.32
N TYR A 110 1.23 5.95 -21.34
CA TYR A 110 2.28 6.47 -20.46
C TYR A 110 3.53 6.90 -21.24
N ASN A 111 3.97 6.10 -22.21
CA ASN A 111 5.18 6.40 -22.99
C ASN A 111 4.99 7.57 -23.97
N ASP A 112 3.74 7.97 -24.26
CA ASP A 112 3.43 9.10 -25.15
C ASP A 112 3.30 10.40 -24.36
N TRP A 113 2.83 10.34 -23.12
CA TRP A 113 2.67 11.50 -22.23
C TRP A 113 3.95 11.86 -21.47
N PHE A 114 4.83 10.88 -21.23
CA PHE A 114 6.11 11.09 -20.55
C PHE A 114 7.26 10.81 -21.50
N GLU A 115 8.23 11.73 -21.58
CA GLU A 115 9.48 11.55 -22.35
C GLU A 115 10.33 10.44 -21.72
N VAL A 116 10.00 9.19 -22.04
CA VAL A 116 10.76 8.01 -21.64
C VAL A 116 11.67 7.60 -22.80
N PRO A 117 12.98 7.38 -22.57
CA PRO A 117 13.86 6.89 -23.62
C PRO A 117 13.35 5.55 -24.18
N PRO A 118 13.39 5.32 -25.51
CA PRO A 118 12.83 4.11 -26.14
C PRO A 118 13.32 2.79 -25.54
N ALA A 119 14.58 2.75 -25.07
CA ALA A 119 15.18 1.60 -24.42
C ALA A 119 14.45 1.15 -23.14
N TRP A 120 13.73 2.06 -22.47
CA TRP A 120 13.05 1.80 -21.19
C TRP A 120 11.54 1.61 -21.31
N HIS A 121 10.97 1.77 -22.51
CA HIS A 121 9.51 1.69 -22.73
C HIS A 121 8.87 0.41 -22.22
N GLY A 122 9.53 -0.74 -22.40
CA GLY A 122 9.04 -2.03 -21.90
C GLY A 122 9.09 -2.13 -20.37
N ALA A 123 10.23 -1.74 -19.77
CA ALA A 123 10.42 -1.75 -18.33
C ALA A 123 9.43 -0.80 -17.62
N THR A 124 9.21 0.40 -18.17
CA THR A 124 8.27 1.38 -17.62
C THR A 124 6.83 0.89 -17.65
N ARG A 125 6.39 0.25 -18.75
CA ARG A 125 5.06 -0.39 -18.80
C ARG A 125 4.90 -1.47 -17.73
N GLY A 126 5.93 -2.31 -17.56
CA GLY A 126 5.97 -3.30 -16.50
C GLY A 126 5.87 -2.67 -15.10
N MET A 127 6.62 -1.58 -14.85
CA MET A 127 6.56 -0.84 -13.58
C MET A 127 5.16 -0.27 -13.30
N VAL A 128 4.50 0.31 -14.30
CA VAL A 128 3.13 0.84 -14.19
C VAL A 128 2.13 -0.28 -13.88
N LEU A 129 2.16 -1.37 -14.65
CA LEU A 129 1.26 -2.51 -14.46
C LEU A 129 1.45 -3.15 -13.09
N VAL A 130 2.68 -3.48 -12.70
CA VAL A 130 2.97 -4.14 -11.43
C VAL A 130 2.57 -3.25 -10.26
N SER A 131 2.91 -1.96 -10.30
CA SER A 131 2.59 -1.04 -9.19
C SER A 131 1.08 -0.83 -9.07
N GLY A 132 0.40 -0.58 -10.20
CA GLY A 132 -1.02 -0.30 -10.21
C GLY A 132 -1.89 -1.53 -9.90
N LEU A 133 -1.53 -2.71 -10.41
CA LEU A 133 -2.22 -3.97 -10.07
C LEU A 133 -2.00 -4.35 -8.60
N THR A 134 -0.79 -4.16 -8.09
CA THR A 134 -0.52 -4.38 -6.65
C THR A 134 -1.44 -3.50 -5.80
N LEU A 135 -1.61 -2.23 -6.17
CA LEU A 135 -2.53 -1.31 -5.49
C LEU A 135 -4.00 -1.73 -5.63
N ALA A 136 -4.44 -2.07 -6.84
CA ALA A 136 -5.79 -2.52 -7.11
C ALA A 136 -6.17 -3.75 -6.29
N LEU A 137 -5.23 -4.69 -6.10
CA LEU A 137 -5.42 -5.89 -5.28
C LEU A 137 -5.32 -5.60 -3.78
N THR A 138 -4.53 -4.62 -3.38
CA THR A 138 -4.34 -4.27 -1.97
C THR A 138 -5.56 -3.52 -1.41
N ILE A 139 -6.19 -2.63 -2.18
CA ILE A 139 -7.26 -1.77 -1.68
C ILE A 139 -8.47 -2.52 -1.10
N PRO A 140 -9.00 -3.58 -1.74
CA PRO A 140 -10.08 -4.38 -1.16
C PRO A 140 -9.74 -4.93 0.22
N THR A 141 -8.46 -5.21 0.48
CA THR A 141 -8.00 -5.74 1.78
C THR A 141 -8.09 -4.70 2.91
N TYR A 142 -8.17 -3.41 2.60
CA TYR A 142 -8.25 -2.34 3.61
C TYR A 142 -9.53 -2.40 4.44
N ALA A 143 -10.64 -2.91 3.90
CA ALA A 143 -11.85 -3.15 4.67
C ALA A 143 -11.57 -4.09 5.85
N TYR A 144 -10.93 -5.22 5.58
CA TYR A 144 -10.60 -6.24 6.57
C TYR A 144 -9.52 -5.76 7.54
N GLY A 145 -8.54 -5.01 7.05
CA GLY A 145 -7.54 -4.38 7.92
C GLY A 145 -8.17 -3.38 8.90
N ALA A 146 -9.17 -2.60 8.46
CA ALA A 146 -9.91 -1.68 9.32
C ALA A 146 -10.73 -2.40 10.40
N VAL A 147 -11.31 -3.56 10.06
CA VAL A 147 -12.02 -4.43 11.01
C VAL A 147 -11.05 -4.99 12.05
N LEU A 148 -9.94 -5.61 11.62
CA LEU A 148 -8.93 -6.15 12.54
C LEU A 148 -8.36 -5.07 13.49
N ALA A 149 -8.15 -3.85 12.97
CA ALA A 149 -7.75 -2.71 13.78
C ALA A 149 -8.83 -2.33 14.81
N GLY A 150 -10.11 -2.37 14.43
CA GLY A 150 -11.25 -2.12 15.33
C GLY A 150 -11.37 -3.18 16.44
N LEU A 151 -10.97 -4.41 16.14
CA LEU A 151 -10.88 -5.53 17.08
C LEU A 151 -9.61 -5.52 17.94
N GLN A 152 -8.72 -4.53 17.76
CA GLN A 152 -7.39 -4.48 18.37
C GLN A 152 -6.49 -5.68 18.06
N ARG A 153 -6.78 -6.45 16.99
CA ARG A 153 -5.99 -7.64 16.58
C ARG A 153 -4.84 -7.26 15.66
N PHE A 154 -3.92 -6.44 16.18
CA PHE A 154 -2.73 -6.00 15.46
C PHE A 154 -1.76 -7.15 15.11
N ASP A 155 -1.85 -8.28 15.81
CA ASP A 155 -1.05 -9.48 15.55
C ASP A 155 -1.34 -10.05 14.16
N LEU A 156 -2.62 -10.13 13.78
CA LEU A 156 -3.04 -10.61 12.46
C LEU A 156 -2.68 -9.63 11.35
N LEU A 157 -2.88 -8.33 11.59
CA LEU A 157 -2.46 -7.28 10.66
C LEU A 157 -0.96 -7.37 10.37
N SER A 158 -0.14 -7.48 11.42
CA SER A 158 1.31 -7.59 11.30
C SER A 158 1.71 -8.89 10.60
N GLY A 159 1.04 -10.00 10.90
CA GLY A 159 1.26 -11.29 10.23
C GLY A 159 0.99 -11.24 8.72
N THR A 160 -0.10 -10.60 8.29
CA THR A 160 -0.41 -10.43 6.86
C THR A 160 0.62 -9.55 6.15
N GLN A 161 1.09 -8.48 6.81
CA GLN A 161 2.13 -7.60 6.28
C GLN A 161 3.45 -8.36 6.08
N ILE A 162 3.89 -9.09 7.11
CA ILE A 162 5.11 -9.90 7.07
C ILE A 162 5.01 -10.96 5.97
N GLY A 163 3.87 -11.65 5.86
CA GLY A 163 3.64 -12.66 4.81
C GLY A 163 3.74 -12.05 3.41
N ALA A 164 3.16 -10.87 3.19
CA ALA A 164 3.26 -10.15 1.92
C ALA A 164 4.70 -9.71 1.61
N ASP A 165 5.44 -9.22 2.60
CA ASP A 165 6.83 -8.81 2.43
C ASP A 165 7.76 -10.00 2.11
N VAL A 166 7.57 -11.14 2.80
CA VAL A 166 8.29 -12.38 2.51
C VAL A 166 7.97 -12.90 1.11
N LEU A 167 6.69 -12.94 0.74
CA LEU A 167 6.27 -13.35 -0.61
C LEU A 167 6.86 -12.43 -1.68
N ARG A 168 6.86 -11.12 -1.44
CA ARG A 168 7.47 -10.13 -2.34
C ARG A 168 8.97 -10.37 -2.50
N LEU A 169 9.69 -10.60 -1.41
CA LEU A 169 11.12 -10.93 -1.44
C LEU A 169 11.36 -12.23 -2.22
N ALA A 170 10.55 -13.27 -1.98
CA ALA A 170 10.66 -14.54 -2.70
C ALA A 170 10.41 -14.38 -4.21
N LEU A 171 9.39 -13.61 -4.60
CA LEU A 171 9.09 -13.29 -6.01
C LEU A 171 10.24 -12.53 -6.66
N VAL A 172 10.81 -11.53 -5.99
CA VAL A 172 11.96 -10.79 -6.51
C VAL A 172 13.14 -11.74 -6.71
N LEU A 173 13.47 -12.59 -5.74
CA LEU A 173 14.57 -13.55 -5.85
C LEU A 173 14.34 -14.60 -6.93
N ALA A 174 13.09 -15.03 -7.15
CA ALA A 174 12.74 -15.98 -8.20
C ALA A 174 12.76 -15.37 -9.61
N LEU A 175 12.40 -14.09 -9.73
CA LEU A 175 12.35 -13.38 -11.02
C LEU A 175 13.69 -12.76 -11.41
N LEU A 176 14.54 -12.38 -10.45
CA LEU A 176 15.88 -11.82 -10.74
C LEU A 176 16.71 -12.66 -11.73
N PRO A 177 16.84 -14.00 -11.57
CA PRO A 177 17.61 -14.82 -12.49
C PRO A 177 16.95 -15.00 -13.88
N MET A 178 15.74 -14.50 -14.10
CA MET A 178 15.09 -14.47 -15.42
C MET A 178 15.48 -13.23 -16.24
N PHE A 179 16.14 -12.23 -15.62
CA PHE A 179 16.57 -10.99 -16.26
C PHE A 179 18.09 -10.92 -16.52
N ASP A 180 18.85 -11.95 -16.13
CA ASP A 180 20.24 -12.20 -16.56
C ASP A 180 20.27 -13.04 -17.85
#